data_AF-A0A392PTJ9-F1
#
_entry.id   AF-A0A392PTJ9-F1
#
_cell.length_a   1.000
_cell.length_b   1.000
_cell.length_c   1.000
_cell.angle_alpha   90.00
_cell.angle_beta   90.00
_cell.angle_gamma   90.00
#
_symmetry.space_group_name_H-M   'P 1'
#
loop_
_entity.id
_entity.type
_entity.pdbx_description
1 polymer ?
#
loop_
_entity_poly.entity_id
_entity_poly.type
_entity_poly.pdbx_seq_one_letter_code
_entity_poly.pdbx_strand_id
1 'polypeptide(L)'
;KPSFTKKQADLFFPPDFADDFPVAMQISHKYSLIYVITKLGLLFVYDLETATAVYRNRISPDPIFLTSEATSVGGFYAINRRGQVLLATVNEQTIVDFVSGQLKNLELAVNLAKRGNLPGAEKL
;
A
#
# COMPACT_ATOMS: atom_id res chain seq x y z
N LYS A 1 -4.32 15.07 17.67
CA LYS A 1 -4.19 14.94 16.20
C LYS A 1 -5.49 15.41 15.59
N PRO A 2 -5.50 16.31 14.59
CA PRO A 2 -6.73 16.65 13.88
C PRO A 2 -7.35 15.35 13.33
N SER A 3 -8.67 15.25 13.39
CA SER A 3 -9.41 14.12 12.81
C SER A 3 -9.20 14.08 11.31
N PHE A 4 -9.07 12.87 10.73
CA PHE A 4 -9.05 12.72 9.28
C PHE A 4 -10.32 13.32 8.69
N THR A 5 -10.17 14.17 7.67
CA THR A 5 -11.28 14.64 6.86
C THR A 5 -11.66 13.56 5.84
N LYS A 6 -12.93 13.53 5.43
CA LYS A 6 -13.37 12.59 4.38
C LYS A 6 -12.57 12.87 3.11
N LYS A 7 -11.95 11.83 2.56
CA LYS A 7 -11.27 11.83 1.26
C LYS A 7 -11.87 10.74 0.38
N GLN A 8 -11.82 10.96 -0.93
CA GLN A 8 -12.26 10.00 -1.93
C GLN A 8 -11.11 9.77 -2.90
N ALA A 9 -10.79 8.50 -3.12
CA ALA A 9 -9.84 8.06 -4.14
C ALA A 9 -10.44 6.83 -4.82
N ASP A 10 -10.35 6.79 -6.15
CA ASP A 10 -10.90 5.69 -6.91
C ASP A 10 -9.97 4.47 -6.87
N LEU A 11 -10.55 3.29 -6.73
CA LEU A 11 -9.87 2.02 -6.96
C LEU A 11 -10.05 1.65 -8.43
N PHE A 12 -8.99 1.77 -9.23
CA PHE A 12 -9.05 1.42 -10.65
C PHE A 12 -8.78 -0.09 -10.83
N PHE A 13 -9.77 -0.83 -11.30
CA PHE A 13 -9.67 -2.26 -11.61
C PHE A 13 -9.34 -2.45 -13.11
N PRO A 14 -8.45 -3.39 -13.50
CA PRO A 14 -8.30 -3.73 -14.91
C PRO A 14 -9.56 -4.48 -15.39
N PRO A 15 -9.80 -4.55 -16.71
CA PRO A 15 -10.96 -5.26 -17.27
C PRO A 15 -11.14 -6.69 -16.74
N ASP A 16 -10.04 -7.43 -16.56
CA ASP A 16 -10.05 -8.82 -16.06
C ASP A 16 -10.50 -8.95 -14.59
N PHE A 17 -10.70 -7.84 -13.88
CA PHE A 17 -11.13 -7.79 -12.48
C PHE A 17 -12.33 -6.86 -12.28
N ALA A 18 -13.17 -6.68 -13.29
CA ALA A 18 -14.33 -5.77 -13.23
C ALA A 18 -15.30 -6.10 -12.07
N ASP A 19 -15.45 -7.39 -11.74
CA ASP A 19 -16.29 -7.87 -10.63
C ASP A 19 -15.52 -8.07 -9.30
N ASP A 20 -14.25 -7.69 -9.26
CA ASP A 20 -13.45 -7.77 -8.04
C ASP A 20 -13.76 -6.62 -7.08
N PHE A 21 -13.55 -6.84 -5.79
CA PHE A 21 -13.87 -5.86 -4.76
C PHE A 21 -12.95 -5.96 -3.54
N PRO A 22 -12.76 -4.87 -2.78
CA PRO A 22 -11.99 -4.89 -1.53
C PRO A 22 -12.59 -5.85 -0.49
N VAL A 23 -11.77 -6.67 0.15
CA VAL A 23 -12.19 -7.59 1.22
C VAL A 23 -11.42 -7.40 2.51
N ALA A 24 -10.25 -6.78 2.45
CA ALA A 24 -9.42 -6.52 3.62
C ALA A 24 -8.68 -5.19 3.48
N MET A 25 -8.40 -4.57 4.63
CA MET A 25 -7.58 -3.37 4.72
C MET A 25 -6.64 -3.49 5.92
N GLN A 26 -5.39 -3.07 5.76
CA GLN A 26 -4.40 -2.93 6.83
C GLN A 26 -3.77 -1.55 6.75
N ILE A 27 -3.35 -1.00 7.89
CA ILE A 27 -2.72 0.33 7.95
C ILE A 27 -1.30 0.17 8.46
N SER A 28 -0.33 0.68 7.71
CA SER A 28 1.04 0.84 8.19
C SER A 28 1.12 2.12 9.00
N HIS A 29 1.21 2.00 10.32
CA HIS A 29 1.51 3.14 11.18
C HIS A 29 2.95 3.67 11.02
N LYS A 30 3.89 2.80 10.61
CA LYS A 30 5.29 3.16 10.37
C LYS A 30 5.44 4.08 9.15
N TYR A 31 4.74 3.80 8.06
CA TYR A 31 4.87 4.56 6.81
C TYR A 31 3.68 5.48 6.51
N SER A 32 2.64 5.46 7.35
CA SER A 32 1.36 6.12 7.09
C SER A 32 0.77 5.70 5.73
N LEU A 33 0.70 4.39 5.48
CA LEU A 33 0.15 3.82 4.25
C LEU A 33 -1.09 2.98 4.53
N ILE A 34 -2.05 3.00 3.62
CA ILE A 34 -3.22 2.12 3.60
C ILE A 34 -2.95 1.01 2.60
N TYR A 35 -3.05 -0.25 3.03
CA TYR A 35 -3.04 -1.42 2.17
C TYR A 35 -4.48 -1.92 2.00
N VAL A 36 -4.99 -1.87 0.78
CA VAL A 36 -6.30 -2.44 0.42
C VAL A 36 -6.06 -3.72 -0.38
N ILE A 37 -6.65 -4.82 0.07
CA ILE A 37 -6.53 -6.13 -0.58
C ILE A 37 -7.90 -6.56 -1.08
N THR A 38 -7.96 -6.98 -2.34
CA THR A 38 -9.20 -7.43 -2.99
C THR A 38 -9.40 -8.92 -2.92
N LYS A 39 -10.63 -9.37 -3.21
CA LYS A 39 -10.98 -10.78 -3.24
C LYS A 39 -10.08 -11.56 -4.19
N LEU A 40 -9.75 -11.03 -5.37
CA LEU A 40 -8.93 -11.73 -6.38
C LEU A 40 -7.42 -11.42 -6.30
N GLY A 41 -6.97 -10.86 -5.17
CA GLY A 41 -5.55 -10.75 -4.84
C GLY A 41 -4.84 -9.52 -5.42
N LEU A 42 -5.58 -8.47 -5.78
CA LEU A 42 -5.00 -7.16 -6.03
C LEU A 42 -4.64 -6.48 -4.71
N LEU A 43 -3.50 -5.82 -4.69
CA LEU A 43 -3.07 -4.90 -3.66
C LEU A 43 -3.14 -3.49 -4.23
N PHE A 44 -3.79 -2.59 -3.51
CA PHE A 44 -3.68 -1.16 -3.69
C PHE A 44 -3.04 -0.54 -2.45
N VAL A 45 -2.15 0.41 -2.67
CA VAL A 45 -1.45 1.14 -1.61
C VAL A 45 -1.73 2.61 -1.77
N TYR A 46 -2.22 3.25 -0.71
CA TYR A 46 -2.52 4.68 -0.68
C TYR A 46 -1.78 5.36 0.47
N ASP A 47 -1.45 6.63 0.29
CA ASP A 47 -1.02 7.49 1.38
C ASP A 47 -2.20 7.74 2.35
N LEU A 48 -1.98 7.51 3.65
CA LEU A 48 -3.01 7.66 4.67
C LEU A 48 -3.44 9.12 4.86
N GLU A 49 -2.54 10.08 4.66
CA GLU A 49 -2.82 11.49 4.88
C GLU A 49 -3.57 12.09 3.71
N THR A 50 -3.16 11.82 2.47
CA THR A 50 -3.67 12.48 1.26
C THR A 50 -4.64 11.64 0.45
N ALA A 51 -4.74 10.33 0.71
CA ALA A 51 -5.39 9.35 -0.16
C ALA A 51 -4.79 9.28 -1.58
N THR A 52 -3.53 9.70 -1.76
CA THR A 52 -2.82 9.58 -3.03
C THR A 52 -2.47 8.11 -3.29
N ALA A 53 -2.78 7.61 -4.49
CA ALA A 53 -2.37 6.27 -4.90
C ALA A 53 -0.84 6.17 -5.00
N VAL A 54 -0.26 5.15 -4.36
CA VAL A 54 1.17 4.90 -4.32
C VAL A 54 1.52 3.72 -5.20
N TYR A 55 0.90 2.57 -4.96
CA TYR A 55 1.29 1.34 -5.64
C TYR A 55 0.08 0.46 -5.91
N ARG A 56 0.18 -0.34 -6.97
CA ARG A 56 -0.81 -1.34 -7.30
C ARG A 56 -0.14 -2.52 -7.99
N ASN A 57 -0.49 -3.73 -7.56
CA ASN A 57 -0.07 -4.95 -8.22
C ASN A 57 -0.98 -6.13 -7.83
N ARG A 58 -0.93 -7.23 -8.58
CA ARG A 58 -1.52 -8.50 -8.14
C ARG A 58 -0.49 -9.27 -7.31
N ILE A 59 -0.84 -9.58 -6.06
CA ILE A 59 0.06 -10.25 -5.10
C ILE A 59 -0.29 -11.72 -4.85
N SER A 60 -1.48 -12.16 -5.27
CA SER A 60 -1.89 -13.56 -5.17
C SER A 60 -2.74 -13.97 -6.38
N PRO A 61 -2.50 -15.15 -6.96
CA PRO A 61 -3.39 -15.69 -7.99
C PRO A 61 -4.68 -16.26 -7.42
N ASP A 62 -4.71 -16.62 -6.12
CA ASP A 62 -5.88 -17.15 -5.43
C ASP A 62 -6.50 -16.13 -4.48
N PRO A 63 -7.78 -16.31 -4.12
CA PRO A 63 -8.44 -15.39 -3.22
C PRO A 63 -7.77 -15.26 -1.85
N ILE A 64 -7.58 -14.02 -1.42
CA ILE A 64 -7.21 -13.66 -0.05
C ILE A 64 -8.49 -13.34 0.73
N PHE A 65 -8.59 -13.80 1.96
CA PHE A 65 -9.77 -13.56 2.82
C PHE A 65 -9.43 -13.45 4.31
N LEU A 66 -8.15 -13.55 4.67
CA LEU A 66 -7.65 -13.33 6.02
C LEU A 66 -6.37 -12.51 5.94
N THR A 67 -6.29 -11.46 6.75
CA THR A 67 -5.12 -10.60 6.86
C THR A 67 -4.89 -10.18 8.31
N SER A 68 -3.66 -9.85 8.67
CA SER A 68 -3.30 -9.25 9.95
C SER A 68 -2.17 -8.25 9.75
N GLU A 69 -2.06 -7.25 10.61
CA GLU A 69 -0.96 -6.30 10.58
C GLU A 69 0.37 -6.98 10.92
N ALA A 70 1.45 -6.57 10.25
CA ALA A 70 2.82 -6.94 10.60
C ALA A 70 3.53 -5.69 11.14
N THR A 71 3.16 -5.26 12.35
CA THR A 71 3.54 -3.96 12.93
C THR A 71 5.05 -3.73 12.99
N SER A 72 5.84 -4.78 13.28
CA SER A 72 7.31 -4.69 13.37
C SER A 72 7.99 -4.22 12.09
N VAL A 73 7.37 -4.49 10.93
CA VAL A 73 7.90 -4.12 9.61
C VAL A 73 7.03 -3.09 8.90
N GLY A 74 5.97 -2.59 9.56
CA GLY A 74 4.99 -1.68 8.96
C GLY A 74 4.27 -2.29 7.76
N GLY A 75 4.05 -3.60 7.77
CA GLY A 75 3.47 -4.36 6.66
C GLY A 75 2.20 -5.11 7.06
N PHE A 76 1.90 -6.19 6.34
CA PHE A 76 0.81 -7.10 6.67
C PHE A 76 1.11 -8.55 6.31
N TYR A 77 0.46 -9.45 7.03
CA TYR A 77 0.32 -10.85 6.65
C TYR A 77 -1.00 -11.06 5.92
N ALA A 78 -1.00 -11.95 4.92
CA ALA A 78 -2.19 -12.40 4.22
C ALA A 78 -2.16 -13.91 4.02
N ILE A 79 -3.33 -14.55 4.08
CA ILE A 79 -3.49 -15.98 3.75
C ILE A 79 -4.45 -16.10 2.58
N ASN A 80 -4.02 -16.83 1.55
CA ASN A 80 -4.87 -17.15 0.41
C ASN A 80 -5.56 -18.51 0.54
N ARG A 81 -6.47 -18.84 -0.38
CA ARG A 81 -7.26 -20.09 -0.36
C ARG A 81 -6.44 -21.38 -0.45
N ARG A 82 -5.18 -21.31 -0.91
CA ARG A 82 -4.26 -22.46 -0.93
C ARG A 82 -3.47 -22.62 0.38
N GLY A 83 -3.70 -21.75 1.37
CA GLY A 83 -2.96 -21.75 2.62
C GLY A 83 -1.58 -21.11 2.52
N GLN A 84 -1.26 -20.42 1.42
CA GLN A 84 -0.02 -19.66 1.32
C GLN A 84 -0.09 -18.45 2.24
N VAL A 85 0.93 -18.29 3.08
CA VAL A 85 1.12 -17.10 3.91
C VAL A 85 2.04 -16.14 3.18
N LEU A 86 1.60 -14.89 3.01
CA LEU A 86 2.37 -13.81 2.40
C LEU A 86 2.69 -12.77 3.48
N LEU A 87 3.92 -12.26 3.49
CA LEU A 87 4.29 -11.04 4.18
C LEU A 87 4.57 -9.98 3.12
N ALA A 88 3.92 -8.83 3.21
CA ALA A 88 4.16 -7.69 2.33
C ALA A 88 4.48 -6.44 3.17
N THR A 89 5.50 -5.69 2.74
CA THR A 89 5.87 -4.40 3.31
C THR A 89 6.55 -3.53 2.24
N VAL A 90 6.81 -2.27 2.59
CA VAL A 90 7.54 -1.31 1.76
C VAL A 90 8.99 -1.77 1.55
N ASN A 91 9.46 -1.70 0.30
CA ASN A 91 10.89 -1.79 0.02
C ASN A 91 11.55 -0.44 0.30
N GLU A 92 12.14 -0.31 1.50
CA GLU A 92 12.73 0.94 1.99
C GLU A 92 13.84 1.49 1.07
N GLN A 93 14.53 0.64 0.31
CA GLN A 93 15.64 1.05 -0.55
C GLN A 93 15.19 1.73 -1.84
N THR A 94 13.98 1.43 -2.32
CA THR A 94 13.56 1.84 -3.68
C THR A 94 12.27 2.67 -3.69
N ILE A 95 11.53 2.71 -2.59
CA ILE A 95 10.21 3.37 -2.57
C ILE A 95 10.30 4.88 -2.82
N VAL A 96 11.34 5.54 -2.29
CA VAL A 96 11.51 6.99 -2.46
C VAL A 96 11.76 7.32 -3.93
N ASP A 97 12.68 6.60 -4.58
CA ASP A 97 12.99 6.75 -6.01
C ASP A 97 11.80 6.38 -6.91
N PHE A 98 11.03 5.36 -6.52
CA PHE A 98 9.82 4.97 -7.24
C PHE A 98 8.77 6.10 -7.20
N VAL A 99 8.51 6.68 -6.03
CA VAL A 99 7.51 7.74 -5.87
C VAL A 99 7.97 9.04 -6.55
N SER A 100 9.23 9.45 -6.38
CA SER A 100 9.75 10.67 -6.99
C SER A 100 9.91 10.54 -8.51
N GLY A 101 10.38 9.39 -9.00
CA GLY A 101 10.71 9.18 -10.40
C GLY A 101 9.54 8.65 -11.23
N GLN A 102 8.92 7.53 -10.82
CA GLN A 102 7.86 6.89 -11.60
C GLN A 102 6.51 7.57 -11.40
N LEU A 103 6.13 7.89 -10.16
CA LEU A 103 4.90 8.64 -9.90
C LEU A 103 5.05 10.14 -10.13
N LYS A 104 6.29 10.63 -10.32
CA LYS A 104 6.61 12.05 -10.48
C LYS A 104 6.04 12.92 -9.35
N ASN A 105 6.03 12.39 -8.12
CA ASN A 105 5.45 13.05 -6.96
C ASN A 105 6.52 13.28 -5.88
N LEU A 106 7.27 14.37 -6.06
CA LEU A 106 8.38 14.73 -5.17
C LEU A 106 7.92 15.02 -3.73
N GLU A 107 6.79 15.72 -3.58
CA GLU A 107 6.23 16.06 -2.27
C GLU A 107 5.91 14.80 -1.46
N LEU A 108 5.24 13.83 -2.08
CA LEU A 108 4.93 12.55 -1.44
C LEU A 108 6.20 11.76 -1.12
N ALA A 109 7.19 11.74 -2.02
CA ALA A 109 8.45 11.03 -1.80
C ALA A 109 9.18 11.59 -0.56
N VAL A 110 9.30 12.91 -0.45
CA VAL A 110 9.92 13.58 0.70
C VAL A 110 9.14 13.30 1.99
N ASN A 111 7.81 13.40 1.97
CA ASN A 111 6.97 13.14 3.15
C ASN A 111 7.04 11.68 3.61
N LEU A 112 7.03 10.73 2.66
CA LEU A 112 7.19 9.30 2.97
C LEU A 112 8.58 9.02 3.57
N ALA A 113 9.63 9.59 2.99
CA ALA A 113 10.99 9.40 3.48
C ALA A 113 11.18 9.93 4.89
N LYS A 114 10.65 11.14 5.19
CA LYS A 114 10.69 11.72 6.54
C LYS A 114 9.92 10.86 7.56
N ARG A 115 8.70 10.42 7.23
CA ARG A 115 7.86 9.63 8.16
C ARG A 115 8.46 8.26 8.44
N GLY A 116 8.98 7.60 7.41
CA GLY A 116 9.54 6.25 7.52
C GLY A 116 11.02 6.18 7.86
N ASN A 117 11.70 7.32 8.03
CA ASN A 117 13.18 7.40 8.12
C ASN A 117 13.87 6.62 6.98
N LEU A 118 13.40 6.83 5.74
CA LEU A 118 13.83 6.06 4.58
C LEU A 118 15.04 6.70 3.90
N PRO A 119 15.96 5.89 3.35
CA PRO A 119 17.07 6.40 2.54
C PRO A 119 16.58 7.03 1.24
N GLY A 120 17.42 7.87 0.62
CA GLY A 120 17.16 8.48 -0.70
C GLY A 120 16.60 9.91 -0.67
N ALA A 121 16.09 10.38 0.47
CA ALA A 121 15.59 11.75 0.61
C ALA A 121 16.69 12.82 0.37
N GLU A 122 17.94 12.48 0.64
CA GLU A 122 19.11 13.36 0.50
C GLU A 122 19.41 13.74 -0.96
N LYS A 123 18.85 13.00 -1.93
CA LYS A 123 19.08 13.18 -3.37
C LYS A 123 17.94 13.91 -4.08
N LEU A 124 16.90 14.30 -3.35
CA LEU A 124 15.64 14.87 -3.85
C LEU A 124 15.65 16.40 -3.88
#